data_AF-A0A7Y5S7G9-F1
#
_entry.id   AF-A0A7Y5S7G9-F1
#
_cell.length_a   1.000
_cell.length_b   1.000
_cell.length_c   1.000
_cell.angle_alpha   90.00
_cell.angle_beta   90.00
_cell.angle_gamma   90.00
#
_symmetry.space_group_name_H-M   'P 1'
#
loop_
_entity.id
_entity.type
_entity.pdbx_description
1 polymer ?
#
loop_
_entity_poly.entity_id
_entity_poly.type
_entity_poly.pdbx_seq_one_letter_code
_entity_poly.pdbx_strand_id
1 'polypeptide(L)'
;MRTDAFDILGLAPAFDLDRSVIDRAFLARAVSIHPDMAGGDSEAEALSARLNDAKRALLDPETRANLLLARLGGPPADREKSLPSTLLMEVMEAREGVDAARASGDSAELARWKAWAVEGRESIVKTCRQLLAQALAAGTSPETRLLHEIRVQLNAWRSFERMIEQMDAR
;
A
#
# COMPACT_ATOMS: atom_id res chain seq x y z
N MET A 1 9.38 -13.52 16.48
CA MET A 1 8.11 -13.44 15.71
C MET A 1 8.12 -12.12 14.97
N ARG A 2 7.75 -12.11 13.68
CA ARG A 2 7.34 -10.85 13.06
C ARG A 2 6.07 -10.40 13.79
N THR A 3 5.96 -9.10 14.05
CA THR A 3 4.83 -8.51 14.77
C THR A 3 4.23 -7.44 13.88
N ASP A 4 3.94 -7.80 12.63
CA ASP A 4 3.35 -6.86 11.68
C ASP A 4 1.83 -6.82 11.84
N ALA A 5 1.16 -5.93 11.10
CA ALA A 5 -0.26 -5.64 11.28
C ALA A 5 -1.17 -6.88 11.16
N PHE A 6 -0.82 -7.85 10.31
CA PHE A 6 -1.59 -9.10 10.20
C PHE A 6 -1.49 -9.93 11.48
N ASP A 7 -0.29 -10.04 12.09
CA ASP A 7 -0.12 -10.77 13.36
C ASP A 7 -0.84 -10.05 14.51
N ILE A 8 -0.77 -8.71 14.54
CA ILE A 8 -1.42 -7.89 15.56
C ILE A 8 -2.94 -8.07 15.56
N LEU A 9 -3.57 -8.11 14.37
CA LEU A 9 -5.01 -8.35 14.27
C LEU A 9 -5.37 -9.85 14.26
N GLY A 10 -4.39 -10.75 14.10
CA GLY A 10 -4.60 -12.18 13.96
C GLY A 10 -5.29 -12.56 12.64
N LEU A 11 -4.95 -11.86 11.56
CA LEU A 11 -5.47 -12.11 10.22
C LEU A 11 -4.45 -12.90 9.40
N ALA A 12 -4.95 -13.80 8.54
CA ALA A 12 -4.10 -14.45 7.56
C ALA A 12 -3.59 -13.43 6.53
N PRO A 13 -2.34 -13.55 6.04
CA PRO A 13 -1.80 -12.65 5.01
C PRO A 13 -2.59 -12.79 3.70
N ALA A 14 -3.27 -11.71 3.31
CA ALA A 14 -3.97 -11.61 2.03
C ALA A 14 -4.02 -10.16 1.57
N PHE A 15 -3.96 -9.94 0.24
CA PHE A 15 -4.18 -8.62 -0.33
C PHE A 15 -5.67 -8.28 -0.40
N ASP A 16 -6.51 -9.29 -0.66
CA ASP A 16 -7.95 -9.15 -0.79
C ASP A 16 -8.61 -9.30 0.58
N LEU A 17 -8.49 -8.24 1.37
CA LEU A 17 -9.14 -8.12 2.67
C LEU A 17 -10.22 -7.05 2.64
N ASP A 18 -11.46 -7.48 2.86
CA ASP A 18 -12.60 -6.59 3.04
C ASP A 18 -12.47 -5.78 4.32
N ARG A 19 -12.89 -4.51 4.26
CA ARG A 19 -12.94 -3.63 5.42
C ARG A 19 -13.68 -4.25 6.60
N SER A 20 -14.79 -4.94 6.35
CA SER A 20 -15.58 -5.60 7.41
C SER A 20 -14.81 -6.70 8.13
N VAL A 21 -13.92 -7.43 7.45
CA VAL A 21 -13.05 -8.45 8.05
C VAL A 21 -12.03 -7.80 8.98
N ILE A 22 -11.40 -6.71 8.52
CA ILE A 22 -10.42 -5.95 9.30
C ILE A 22 -11.09 -5.32 10.53
N ASP A 23 -12.26 -4.71 10.36
CA ASP A 23 -13.02 -4.10 11.45
C ASP A 23 -13.43 -5.13 12.52
N ARG A 24 -13.91 -6.31 12.11
CA ARG A 24 -14.24 -7.39 13.04
C ARG A 24 -13.02 -7.90 13.80
N ALA A 25 -11.90 -8.10 13.12
CA ALA A 25 -10.66 -8.54 13.76
C ALA A 25 -10.13 -7.51 14.77
N PHE A 26 -10.16 -6.23 14.41
CA PHE A 26 -9.84 -5.14 15.32
C PHE A 26 -10.71 -5.14 16.56
N LEU A 27 -12.04 -5.20 16.41
CA LEU A 27 -12.97 -5.20 17.56
C LEU A 27 -12.74 -6.39 18.48
N ALA A 28 -12.54 -7.59 17.91
CA ALA A 28 -12.25 -8.79 18.71
C ALA A 28 -10.96 -8.65 19.55
N ARG A 29 -9.94 -7.97 19.02
CA ARG A 29 -8.69 -7.70 19.76
C ARG A 29 -8.84 -6.57 20.76
N ALA A 30 -9.54 -5.50 20.41
CA ALA A 30 -9.75 -4.35 21.28
C ALA A 30 -10.50 -4.73 22.57
N VAL A 31 -11.49 -5.63 22.48
CA VAL A 31 -12.24 -6.14 23.64
C VAL A 31 -11.34 -6.89 24.64
N SER A 32 -10.24 -7.48 24.17
CA SER A 32 -9.30 -8.20 25.05
C SER A 32 -8.32 -7.28 25.81
N ILE A 33 -8.31 -5.98 25.52
CA ILE A 33 -7.51 -4.98 26.23
C ILE A 33 -8.36 -4.40 27.36
N HIS A 34 -8.40 -5.09 28.49
CA HIS A 34 -9.01 -4.56 29.72
C HIS A 34 -7.95 -3.78 30.52
N PRO A 35 -8.24 -2.58 31.05
CA PRO A 35 -7.27 -1.80 31.83
C PRO A 35 -6.78 -2.53 33.09
N ASP A 36 -7.60 -3.40 33.71
CA ASP A 36 -7.15 -4.27 34.81
C ASP A 36 -6.22 -5.43 34.37
N MET A 37 -6.14 -5.73 33.06
CA MET A 37 -5.32 -6.82 32.50
C MET A 37 -4.01 -6.32 31.87
N ALA A 38 -3.95 -5.05 31.47
CA ALA A 38 -2.69 -4.36 31.16
C ALA A 38 -2.11 -3.85 32.49
N GLY A 39 -0.79 -3.83 32.69
CA GLY A 39 -0.14 -3.48 33.96
C GLY A 39 -0.29 -2.02 34.41
N GLY A 40 -1.37 -1.33 34.01
CA GLY A 40 -1.71 0.07 34.26
C GLY A 40 -2.28 0.76 33.00
N ASP A 41 -2.85 1.96 33.18
CA ASP A 41 -3.49 2.74 32.09
C ASP A 41 -2.56 2.98 30.88
N SER A 42 -1.27 3.23 31.14
CA SER A 42 -0.29 3.50 30.07
C SER A 42 -0.03 2.29 29.16
N GLU A 43 -0.07 1.07 29.69
CA GLU A 43 0.11 -0.14 28.88
C GLU A 43 -1.13 -0.43 28.03
N ALA A 44 -2.33 -0.21 28.57
CA ALA A 44 -3.58 -0.34 27.83
C ALA A 44 -3.65 0.66 26.65
N GLU A 45 -3.25 1.91 26.88
CA GLU A 45 -3.16 2.94 25.85
C GLU A 45 -2.18 2.55 24.72
N ALA A 46 -0.99 2.07 25.09
CA ALA A 46 0.02 1.64 24.12
C ALA A 46 -0.48 0.46 23.27
N LEU A 47 -1.18 -0.51 23.86
CA LEU A 47 -1.77 -1.63 23.14
C LEU A 47 -2.90 -1.20 22.19
N SER A 48 -3.76 -0.28 22.64
CA SER A 48 -4.82 0.30 21.81
C SER A 48 -4.25 1.06 20.61
N ALA A 49 -3.21 1.87 20.81
CA ALA A 49 -2.52 2.58 19.74
C ALA A 49 -1.98 1.59 18.68
N ARG A 50 -1.34 0.50 19.12
CA ARG A 50 -0.83 -0.56 18.24
C ARG A 50 -1.93 -1.25 17.42
N LEU A 51 -3.09 -1.52 18.01
CA LEU A 51 -4.23 -2.08 17.27
C LEU A 51 -4.76 -1.10 16.21
N ASN A 52 -4.86 0.19 16.54
CA ASN A 52 -5.31 1.22 15.62
C ASN A 52 -4.35 1.38 14.44
N ASP A 53 -3.05 1.37 14.69
CA ASP A 53 -2.03 1.41 13.64
C ASP A 53 -2.09 0.19 12.74
N ALA A 54 -2.24 -1.01 13.30
CA ALA A 54 -2.40 -2.23 12.52
C ALA A 54 -3.66 -2.18 11.64
N LYS A 55 -4.79 -1.72 12.20
CA LYS A 55 -6.02 -1.50 11.44
C LYS A 55 -5.82 -0.53 10.28
N ARG A 56 -5.24 0.65 10.55
CA ARG A 56 -4.98 1.67 9.55
C ARG A 56 -4.08 1.14 8.42
N ALA A 57 -3.03 0.41 8.78
CA ALA A 57 -2.09 -0.18 7.82
C ALA A 57 -2.75 -1.25 6.93
N LEU A 58 -3.72 -2.02 7.43
CA LEU A 58 -4.43 -3.02 6.62
C LEU A 58 -5.60 -2.45 5.82
N LEU A 59 -6.17 -1.31 6.23
CA LEU A 59 -7.21 -0.62 5.47
C LEU A 59 -6.65 0.11 4.25
N ASP A 60 -5.42 0.59 4.33
CA ASP A 60 -4.71 1.20 3.20
C ASP A 60 -4.15 0.12 2.26
N PRO A 61 -4.63 0.01 1.00
CA PRO A 61 -4.20 -1.05 0.09
C PRO A 61 -2.70 -1.00 -0.25
N GLU A 62 -2.10 0.20 -0.37
CA GLU A 62 -0.68 0.36 -0.69
C GLU A 62 0.20 -0.18 0.47
N THR A 63 -0.12 0.22 1.70
CA THR A 63 0.56 -0.24 2.92
C THR A 63 0.38 -1.75 3.09
N ARG A 64 -0.84 -2.26 2.89
CA ARG A 64 -1.13 -3.70 2.96
C ARG A 64 -0.30 -4.50 1.95
N ALA A 65 -0.15 -4.02 0.71
CA ALA A 65 0.68 -4.66 -0.30
C ALA A 65 2.17 -4.67 0.08
N ASN A 66 2.68 -3.56 0.62
CA ASN A 66 4.06 -3.48 1.10
C ASN A 66 4.33 -4.43 2.28
N LEU A 67 3.39 -4.54 3.21
CA LEU A 67 3.48 -5.51 4.31
C LEU A 67 3.56 -6.93 3.77
N LEU A 68 2.71 -7.31 2.81
CA LEU A 68 2.74 -8.64 2.18
C LEU A 68 4.08 -8.91 1.48
N LEU A 69 4.60 -7.97 0.72
CA LEU A 69 5.90 -8.14 0.06
C LEU A 69 7.03 -8.35 1.09
N ALA A 70 7.04 -7.55 2.17
CA ALA A 70 8.00 -7.73 3.26
C ALA A 70 7.84 -9.10 3.94
N ARG A 71 6.60 -9.59 4.08
CA ARG A 71 6.32 -10.92 4.63
C ARG A 71 6.93 -12.05 3.79
N LEU A 72 6.92 -11.87 2.48
CA LEU A 72 7.42 -12.80 1.48
C LEU A 72 8.95 -12.69 1.27
N GLY A 73 9.63 -11.79 1.99
CA GLY A 73 11.07 -11.59 1.89
C GLY A 73 11.50 -10.73 0.69
N GLY A 74 10.57 -9.98 0.10
CA GLY A 74 10.87 -9.09 -1.02
C GLY A 74 11.70 -7.86 -0.63
N PRO A 75 12.31 -7.19 -1.63
CA PRO A 75 13.16 -6.03 -1.37
C PRO A 75 12.35 -4.85 -0.79
N PRO A 76 12.91 -4.08 0.15
CA PRO A 76 12.30 -2.84 0.64
C PRO A 76 12.41 -1.70 -0.40
N ALA A 77 11.57 -0.67 -0.26
CA ALA A 77 11.47 0.45 -1.21
C ALA A 77 12.71 1.36 -1.24
N ASP A 78 13.52 1.37 -0.18
CA ASP A 78 14.75 2.15 -0.10
C ASP A 78 15.90 1.53 -0.91
N ARG A 79 15.90 0.20 -1.07
CA ARG A 79 16.90 -0.57 -1.83
C ARG A 79 16.57 -0.72 -3.32
N GLU A 80 15.29 -0.60 -3.68
CA GLU A 80 14.82 -0.78 -5.06
C GLU A 80 13.85 0.32 -5.44
N LYS A 81 14.26 1.19 -6.37
CA LYS A 81 13.52 2.39 -6.80
C LYS A 81 13.12 2.36 -8.27
N SER A 82 13.34 1.23 -8.95
CA SER A 82 13.04 1.09 -10.37
C SER A 82 11.53 1.17 -10.62
N LEU A 83 11.19 1.71 -11.78
CA LEU A 83 9.87 1.69 -12.38
C LEU A 83 9.88 0.75 -13.60
N PRO A 84 8.73 0.25 -14.06
CA PRO A 84 8.63 -0.36 -15.38
C PRO A 84 9.19 0.59 -16.45
N SER A 85 10.00 0.06 -17.36
CA SER A 85 10.68 0.88 -18.38
C SER A 85 9.71 1.67 -19.24
N THR A 86 8.55 1.09 -19.57
CA THR A 86 7.48 1.75 -20.31
C THR A 86 6.90 2.93 -19.54
N LEU A 87 6.73 2.80 -18.22
CA LEU A 87 6.11 3.81 -17.37
C LEU A 87 7.03 5.00 -17.09
N LEU A 88 8.35 4.80 -17.11
CA LEU A 88 9.29 5.88 -16.80
C LEU A 88 9.11 7.08 -17.76
N MET A 89 8.98 6.82 -19.06
CA MET A 89 8.76 7.88 -20.06
C MET A 89 7.40 8.56 -19.88
N GLU A 90 6.34 7.77 -19.67
CA GLU A 90 4.99 8.31 -19.48
C GLU A 90 4.90 9.20 -18.24
N VAL A 91 5.56 8.82 -17.14
CA VAL A 91 5.62 9.64 -15.91
C VAL A 91 6.39 10.93 -16.12
N MET A 92 7.44 10.94 -16.94
CA MET A 92 8.18 12.16 -17.27
C MET A 92 7.32 13.11 -18.12
N GLU A 93 6.69 12.58 -19.17
CA GLU A 93 5.78 13.35 -20.04
C GLU A 93 4.62 13.94 -19.23
N ALA A 94 4.00 13.14 -18.36
CA ALA A 94 2.91 13.60 -17.51
C ALA A 94 3.35 14.72 -16.54
N ARG A 95 4.56 14.66 -15.99
CA ARG A 95 5.08 15.73 -15.12
C ARG A 95 5.26 17.04 -15.88
N GLU A 96 5.86 16.98 -17.06
CA GLU A 96 6.04 18.16 -17.92
C GLU A 96 4.68 18.75 -18.33
N GLY A 97 3.72 17.89 -18.70
CA GLY A 97 2.36 18.29 -19.05
C GLY A 97 1.61 18.94 -17.89
N VAL A 98 1.71 18.39 -16.67
CA VAL A 98 1.10 18.96 -15.46
C VAL A 98 1.70 20.32 -15.12
N ASP A 99 3.03 20.47 -15.20
CA ASP A 99 3.71 21.73 -14.92
C ASP A 99 3.33 22.82 -15.95
N ALA A 100 3.28 22.47 -17.23
CA ALA A 100 2.84 23.37 -18.30
C ALA A 100 1.38 23.80 -18.10
N ALA A 101 0.48 22.86 -17.79
CA ALA A 101 -0.94 23.14 -17.57
C ALA A 101 -1.17 24.01 -16.34
N ARG A 102 -0.37 23.87 -15.28
CA ARG A 102 -0.39 24.79 -14.13
C ARG A 102 0.05 26.20 -14.50
N ALA A 103 1.15 26.31 -15.26
CA ALA A 103 1.68 27.60 -15.67
C ALA A 103 0.70 28.38 -16.58
N SER A 104 -0.04 27.67 -17.43
CA SER A 104 -1.04 28.27 -18.33
C SER A 104 -2.44 28.40 -17.73
N GLY A 105 -2.71 27.76 -16.58
CA GLY A 105 -4.06 27.66 -16.02
C GLY A 105 -4.99 26.72 -16.80
N ASP A 106 -4.45 25.79 -17.58
CA ASP A 106 -5.21 24.82 -18.37
C ASP A 106 -5.79 23.70 -17.49
N SER A 107 -6.97 23.97 -16.94
CA SER A 107 -7.71 23.01 -16.12
C SER A 107 -8.12 21.74 -16.88
N ALA A 108 -8.26 21.78 -18.20
CA ALA A 108 -8.67 20.63 -18.99
C ALA A 108 -7.51 19.64 -19.15
N GLU A 109 -6.30 20.15 -19.42
CA GLU A 109 -5.09 19.33 -19.50
C GLU A 109 -4.72 18.73 -18.12
N LEU A 110 -4.89 19.48 -17.02
CA LEU A 110 -4.76 18.92 -15.67
C LEU A 110 -5.74 17.78 -15.40
N ALA A 111 -7.00 17.94 -15.80
CA ALA A 111 -8.00 16.88 -15.64
C ALA A 111 -7.66 15.63 -16.46
N ARG A 112 -7.10 15.79 -17.67
CA ARG A 112 -6.61 14.69 -18.50
C ARG A 112 -5.48 13.91 -17.82
N TRP A 113 -4.46 14.60 -17.31
CA TRP A 113 -3.35 13.94 -16.61
C TRP A 113 -3.80 13.25 -15.32
N LYS A 114 -4.76 13.85 -14.62
CA LYS A 114 -5.38 13.19 -13.46
C LYS A 114 -6.13 11.92 -13.83
N ALA A 115 -6.89 11.94 -14.92
CA ALA A 115 -7.58 10.74 -15.42
C ALA A 115 -6.58 9.64 -15.80
N TRP A 116 -5.51 9.98 -16.53
CA TRP A 116 -4.42 9.06 -16.86
C TRP A 116 -3.79 8.44 -15.60
N ALA A 117 -3.50 9.26 -14.59
CA ALA A 117 -2.88 8.75 -13.35
C ALA A 117 -3.81 7.83 -12.56
N VAL A 118 -5.12 8.12 -12.53
CA VAL A 118 -6.14 7.29 -11.88
C VAL A 118 -6.28 5.94 -12.60
N GLU A 119 -6.36 5.93 -13.93
CA GLU A 119 -6.43 4.71 -14.72
C GLU A 119 -5.15 3.86 -14.58
N GLY A 120 -3.99 4.52 -14.64
CA GLY A 120 -2.70 3.89 -14.41
C GLY A 120 -2.61 3.24 -13.03
N ARG A 121 -3.02 3.96 -11.97
CA ARG A 121 -3.11 3.41 -10.61
C ARG A 121 -3.98 2.15 -10.60
N GLU A 122 -5.19 2.19 -11.15
CA GLU A 122 -6.11 1.04 -11.15
C GLU A 122 -5.52 -0.20 -11.84
N SER A 123 -4.86 0.00 -12.98
CA SER A 123 -4.14 -1.06 -13.69
C SER A 123 -3.01 -1.67 -12.84
N ILE A 124 -2.19 -0.82 -12.20
CA ILE A 124 -1.11 -1.28 -11.33
C ILE A 124 -1.63 -2.02 -10.10
N VAL A 125 -2.73 -1.56 -9.48
CA VAL A 125 -3.36 -2.26 -8.34
C VAL A 125 -3.79 -3.68 -8.74
N LYS A 126 -4.39 -3.82 -9.94
CA LYS A 126 -4.80 -5.13 -10.47
C LYS A 126 -3.60 -6.05 -10.68
N THR A 127 -2.51 -5.52 -11.25
CA THR A 127 -1.26 -6.28 -11.45
C THR A 127 -0.64 -6.70 -10.11
N CYS A 128 -0.53 -5.78 -9.15
CA CYS A 128 -0.03 -6.06 -7.80
C CYS A 128 -0.83 -7.18 -7.13
N ARG A 129 -2.17 -7.13 -7.23
CA ARG A 129 -3.07 -8.18 -6.69
C ARG A 129 -2.73 -9.55 -7.26
N GLN A 130 -2.57 -9.65 -8.57
CA GLN A 130 -2.28 -10.92 -9.25
C GLN A 130 -0.91 -11.47 -8.83
N LEU A 131 0.13 -10.64 -8.84
CA LEU A 131 1.48 -11.05 -8.47
C LEU A 131 1.59 -11.45 -6.99
N LEU A 132 0.95 -10.69 -6.09
CA LEU A 132 0.88 -11.02 -4.66
C LEU A 132 0.15 -12.34 -4.41
N ALA A 133 -0.96 -12.59 -5.11
CA ALA A 133 -1.68 -13.85 -5.01
C ALA A 133 -0.82 -15.03 -5.48
N GLN A 134 -0.10 -14.88 -6.59
CA GLN A 134 0.86 -15.89 -7.07
C GLN A 134 1.98 -16.14 -6.05
N ALA A 135 2.57 -15.09 -5.49
CA ALA A 135 3.63 -15.21 -4.50
C ALA A 135 3.16 -15.86 -3.19
N LEU A 136 1.94 -15.56 -2.74
CA LEU A 136 1.33 -16.20 -1.57
C LEU A 136 1.04 -17.69 -1.84
N ALA A 137 0.60 -18.05 -3.05
CA ALA A 137 0.38 -19.44 -3.44
C ALA A 137 1.67 -20.28 -3.52
N ALA A 138 2.81 -19.64 -3.81
CA ALA A 138 4.13 -20.29 -3.81
C ALA A 138 4.65 -20.64 -2.39
N GLY A 139 3.97 -20.19 -1.32
CA GLY A 139 4.28 -20.58 0.05
C GLY A 139 5.61 -19.99 0.56
N THR A 140 6.48 -20.84 1.11
CA THR A 140 7.68 -20.42 1.84
C THR A 140 8.87 -20.03 0.97
N SER A 141 8.80 -20.21 -0.35
CA SER A 141 9.90 -19.88 -1.25
C SER A 141 9.41 -19.31 -2.59
N PRO A 142 8.80 -18.11 -2.58
CA PRO A 142 8.50 -17.39 -3.82
C PRO A 142 9.78 -17.09 -4.59
N GLU A 143 9.70 -17.07 -5.92
CA GLU A 143 10.85 -16.73 -6.76
C GLU A 143 11.32 -15.29 -6.53
N THR A 144 12.64 -15.08 -6.39
CA THR A 144 13.23 -13.75 -6.20
C THR A 144 12.82 -12.76 -7.31
N ARG A 145 12.69 -13.25 -8.55
CA ARG A 145 12.26 -12.44 -9.70
C ARG A 145 10.83 -11.92 -9.49
N LEU A 146 9.91 -12.76 -9.02
CA LEU A 146 8.54 -12.38 -8.74
C LEU A 146 8.47 -11.31 -7.64
N LEU A 147 9.25 -11.46 -6.56
CA LEU A 147 9.30 -10.48 -5.48
C LEU A 147 9.86 -9.13 -5.93
N HIS A 148 10.89 -9.14 -6.78
CA HIS A 148 11.41 -7.94 -7.41
C HIS A 148 10.38 -7.29 -8.33
N GLU A 149 9.66 -8.08 -9.13
CA GLU A 149 8.59 -7.57 -9.99
C GLU A 149 7.47 -6.90 -9.18
N ILE A 150 7.02 -7.52 -8.08
CA ILE A 150 6.04 -6.90 -7.17
C ILE A 150 6.56 -5.56 -6.64
N ARG A 151 7.84 -5.46 -6.25
CA ARG A 151 8.43 -4.18 -5.80
C ARG A 151 8.37 -3.12 -6.90
N VAL A 152 8.73 -3.46 -8.13
CA VAL A 152 8.67 -2.52 -9.27
C VAL A 152 7.24 -2.02 -9.50
N GLN A 153 6.23 -2.90 -9.39
CA GLN A 153 4.82 -2.51 -9.49
C GLN A 153 4.37 -1.62 -8.31
N LEU A 154 4.84 -1.87 -7.08
CA LEU A 154 4.56 -1.00 -5.94
C LEU A 154 5.19 0.40 -6.09
N ASN A 155 6.38 0.48 -6.68
CA ASN A 155 7.02 1.77 -6.99
C ASN A 155 6.24 2.54 -8.06
N ALA A 156 5.70 1.85 -9.06
CA ALA A 156 4.79 2.42 -10.05
C ALA A 156 3.51 2.95 -9.39
N TRP A 157 2.90 2.17 -8.50
CA TRP A 157 1.72 2.59 -7.73
C TRP A 157 1.99 3.90 -6.99
N ARG A 158 3.05 3.96 -6.16
CA ARG A 158 3.40 5.18 -5.42
C ARG A 158 3.69 6.37 -6.34
N SER A 159 4.14 6.14 -7.56
CA SER A 159 4.38 7.22 -8.54
C SER A 159 3.08 7.81 -9.06
N PHE A 160 2.06 6.98 -9.31
CA PHE A 160 0.71 7.45 -9.64
C PHE A 160 0.05 8.16 -8.46
N GLU A 161 0.12 7.62 -7.24
CA GLU A 161 -0.45 8.29 -6.04
C GLU A 161 0.13 9.69 -5.86
N ARG A 162 1.47 9.83 -5.93
CA ARG A 162 2.12 11.15 -5.82
C ARG A 162 1.65 12.13 -6.89
N MET A 163 1.39 11.66 -8.10
CA MET A 163 0.93 12.54 -9.17
C MET A 163 -0.50 13.02 -8.91
N ILE A 164 -1.39 12.12 -8.48
CA ILE A 164 -2.76 12.45 -8.09
C ILE A 164 -2.75 13.45 -6.92
N GLU A 165 -1.99 13.17 -5.87
CA GLU A 165 -1.80 14.04 -4.70
C GLU A 165 -1.32 15.44 -5.11
N GLN A 166 -0.35 15.52 -6.03
CA GLN A 166 0.12 16.80 -6.55
C GLN A 166 -1.00 17.57 -7.23
N MET A 167 -1.75 16.95 -8.15
CA MET A 167 -2.83 17.64 -8.87
C MET A 167 -4.03 18.01 -8.00
N ASP A 168 -4.22 17.34 -6.86
CA ASP A 168 -5.26 17.67 -5.88
C ASP A 168 -4.85 18.77 -4.90
N ALA A 169 -3.54 19.03 -4.75
CA ALA A 169 -3.05 20.14 -3.96
C ALA A 169 -3.40 21.47 -4.66
N ARG A 170 -4.20 22.29 -3.97
CA ARG A 170 -4.63 23.63 -4.41
C ARG A 170 -3.51 24.64 -4.37
#